data_AF-A0A7J4J9T1-F1
#
_entry.id   AF-A0A7J4J9T1-F1
#
_cell.length_a   1.000
_cell.length_b   1.000
_cell.length_c   1.000
_cell.angle_alpha   90.00
_cell.angle_beta   90.00
_cell.angle_gamma   90.00
#
_symmetry.space_group_name_H-M   'P 1'
#
loop_
_entity.id
_entity.type
_entity.pdbx_description
1 polymer ?
#
loop_
_entity_poly.entity_id
_entity_poly.type
_entity_poly.pdbx_seq_one_letter_code
_entity_poly.pdbx_strand_id
1 'polypeptide(L)'
;MADDKEQRKLKFQLRRLVRDLSKKRARHTELISVYIPTGYQIQGIIDQLSTEAGTARNIQSSTTRKNVTGALERMLSHLRTYKKTPKNGLALFSGNVAEREGSEDFQVWSIEPPEEVRVKIYRCDQTFFMEPLQEQLEVKVVYGLLVMDRREANLALLKGKQIISLIDLDSMVPGKFKVGGQSAGRIARVIEGMANDFYKKV
;
A
#
# COMPACT_ATOMS: atom_id res chain seq x y z
N MET A 1 -6.53 11.68 19.49
CA MET A 1 -6.32 10.64 20.53
C MET A 1 -7.17 9.38 20.29
N ALA A 2 -8.39 9.47 19.75
CA ALA A 2 -9.20 8.29 19.40
C ALA A 2 -8.58 7.46 18.24
N ASP A 3 -8.03 8.12 17.23
CA ASP A 3 -7.43 7.45 16.05
C ASP A 3 -6.20 6.60 16.41
N ASP A 4 -5.38 7.02 17.38
CA ASP A 4 -4.19 6.26 17.80
C ASP A 4 -4.59 4.94 18.50
N LYS A 5 -5.72 4.93 19.22
CA LYS A 5 -6.22 3.74 19.90
C LYS A 5 -6.81 2.72 18.90
N GLU A 6 -7.55 3.18 17.90
CA GLU A 6 -8.04 2.32 16.82
C GLU A 6 -6.89 1.78 15.96
N GLN A 7 -5.91 2.62 15.60
CA GLN A 7 -4.74 2.17 14.85
C GLN A 7 -3.93 1.11 15.62
N ARG A 8 -3.75 1.26 16.93
CA ARG A 8 -3.10 0.24 17.76
C ARG A 8 -3.87 -1.09 17.75
N LYS A 9 -5.21 -1.04 17.82
CA LYS A 9 -6.06 -2.23 17.76
C LYS A 9 -5.96 -2.92 16.39
N LEU A 10 -6.03 -2.16 15.30
CA LEU A 10 -5.85 -2.64 13.92
C LEU A 10 -4.48 -3.27 13.72
N LYS A 11 -3.40 -2.63 14.19
CA LYS A 11 -2.04 -3.20 14.15
C LYS A 11 -1.93 -4.51 14.93
N PHE A 12 -2.59 -4.60 16.09
CA PHE A 12 -2.62 -5.84 16.87
C PHE A 12 -3.36 -6.97 16.13
N GLN A 13 -4.52 -6.66 15.54
CA GLN A 13 -5.28 -7.60 14.70
C GLN A 13 -4.47 -8.06 13.48
N LEU A 14 -3.81 -7.12 12.80
CA LEU A 14 -2.94 -7.42 11.67
C LEU A 14 -1.78 -8.32 12.09
N ARG A 15 -1.11 -8.03 13.20
CA ARG A 15 -0.01 -8.86 13.71
C ARG A 15 -0.46 -10.27 14.05
N ARG A 16 -1.66 -10.43 14.61
CA ARG A 16 -2.26 -11.74 14.87
C ARG A 16 -2.53 -12.47 13.56
N LEU A 17 -3.16 -11.82 12.59
CA LEU A 17 -3.49 -12.39 11.30
C LEU A 17 -2.24 -12.81 10.53
N VAL A 18 -1.21 -11.95 10.44
CA VAL A 18 0.07 -12.29 9.79
C VAL A 18 0.73 -13.49 10.48
N ARG A 19 0.69 -13.56 11.81
CA ARG A 19 1.22 -14.71 12.55
C ARG A 19 0.45 -16.00 12.27
N ASP A 20 -0.86 -15.92 12.15
CA ASP A 20 -1.72 -17.07 11.88
C ASP A 20 -1.57 -17.56 10.43
N LEU A 21 -1.46 -16.64 9.47
CA LEU A 21 -1.20 -16.94 8.06
C LEU A 21 0.22 -17.48 7.84
N SER A 22 1.22 -16.98 8.56
CA SER A 22 2.62 -17.44 8.45
C SER A 22 2.81 -18.90 8.87
N LYS A 23 1.91 -19.45 9.68
CA LYS A 23 1.94 -20.86 10.08
C LYS A 23 1.32 -21.77 9.03
N LYS A 24 0.54 -21.23 8.09
CA LYS A 24 -0.17 -21.99 7.07
C LYS A 24 0.74 -22.15 5.86
N ARG A 25 1.01 -23.40 5.49
CA ARG A 25 1.77 -23.75 4.30
C ARG A 25 1.05 -24.89 3.60
N ALA A 26 0.79 -24.69 2.31
CA ALA A 26 0.23 -25.69 1.46
C ALA A 26 1.32 -26.63 0.91
N ARG A 27 0.88 -27.82 0.49
CA ARG A 27 1.77 -28.80 -0.18
C ARG A 27 2.07 -28.36 -1.62
N HIS A 28 1.11 -27.74 -2.27
CA HIS A 28 1.20 -27.26 -3.65
C HIS A 28 0.87 -25.76 -3.72
N THR A 29 0.97 -25.17 -4.91
CA THR A 29 0.61 -23.78 -5.16
C THR A 29 -0.91 -23.61 -5.17
N GLU A 30 -1.49 -23.47 -3.99
CA GLU A 30 -2.96 -23.43 -3.79
C GLU A 30 -3.43 -22.36 -2.80
N LEU A 31 -2.51 -21.57 -2.24
CA LEU A 31 -2.84 -20.45 -1.37
C LEU A 31 -2.86 -19.15 -2.18
N ILE A 32 -4.00 -18.47 -2.14
CA ILE A 32 -4.28 -17.30 -2.95
C ILE A 32 -4.23 -16.05 -2.07
N SER A 33 -3.48 -15.05 -2.54
CA SER A 33 -3.34 -13.75 -1.89
C SER A 33 -3.76 -12.66 -2.86
N VAL A 34 -4.68 -11.80 -2.43
CA VAL A 34 -5.22 -10.70 -3.23
C VAL A 34 -5.14 -9.40 -2.45
N TYR A 35 -4.55 -8.39 -3.06
CA TYR A 35 -4.47 -7.03 -2.54
C TYR A 35 -5.22 -6.09 -3.48
N ILE A 36 -6.22 -5.41 -2.92
CA ILE A 36 -7.06 -4.46 -3.61
C ILE A 36 -6.66 -3.06 -3.16
N PRO A 37 -6.19 -2.19 -4.08
CA PRO A 37 -5.74 -0.87 -3.71
C PRO A 37 -6.92 0.06 -3.37
N THR A 38 -6.64 1.11 -2.61
CA THR A 38 -7.61 2.14 -2.26
C THR A 38 -8.26 2.74 -3.51
N GLY A 39 -9.59 2.86 -3.50
CA GLY A 39 -10.36 3.48 -4.59
C GLY A 39 -10.62 2.57 -5.81
N TYR A 40 -10.04 1.37 -5.85
CA TYR A 40 -10.33 0.42 -6.93
C TYR A 40 -11.72 -0.20 -6.76
N GLN A 41 -12.43 -0.49 -7.86
CA GLN A 41 -13.76 -1.09 -7.81
C GLN A 41 -13.68 -2.60 -7.55
N ILE A 42 -14.43 -3.08 -6.55
CA ILE A 42 -14.48 -4.51 -6.20
C ILE A 42 -14.97 -5.35 -7.38
N GLN A 43 -15.89 -4.84 -8.19
CA GLN A 43 -16.42 -5.55 -9.35
C GLN A 43 -15.30 -5.96 -10.33
N GLY A 44 -14.35 -5.06 -10.62
CA GLY A 44 -13.22 -5.39 -11.48
C GLY A 44 -12.29 -6.47 -10.91
N ILE A 45 -12.24 -6.63 -9.59
CA ILE A 45 -11.52 -7.75 -8.95
C ILE A 45 -12.33 -9.04 -9.06
N ILE A 46 -13.65 -8.98 -8.84
CA ILE A 46 -14.55 -10.12 -8.99
C ILE A 46 -14.45 -10.69 -10.42
N ASP A 47 -14.48 -9.83 -11.43
CA ASP A 47 -14.42 -10.25 -12.84
C ASP A 47 -13.06 -10.89 -13.17
N GLN A 48 -11.96 -10.33 -12.66
CA GLN A 48 -10.63 -10.93 -12.80
C GLN A 48 -10.58 -12.30 -12.13
N LEU A 49 -10.99 -12.41 -10.87
CA LEU A 49 -10.98 -13.68 -10.13
C LEU A 49 -11.89 -14.73 -10.75
N SER A 50 -13.00 -14.32 -11.37
CA SER A 50 -13.87 -15.21 -12.14
C SER A 50 -13.17 -15.75 -13.38
N THR A 51 -12.38 -14.91 -14.07
CA THR A 51 -11.56 -15.35 -15.21
C THR A 51 -10.48 -16.34 -14.75
N GLU A 52 -9.80 -16.03 -13.64
CA GLU A 52 -8.80 -16.91 -13.03
C GLU A 52 -9.40 -18.26 -12.62
N ALA A 53 -10.62 -18.28 -12.09
CA ALA A 53 -11.32 -19.51 -11.74
C ALA A 53 -11.66 -20.36 -12.98
N GLY A 54 -11.94 -19.71 -14.12
CA GLY A 54 -12.08 -20.38 -15.41
C GLY A 54 -10.77 -21.01 -15.87
N THR A 55 -9.66 -20.28 -15.80
CA THR A 55 -8.33 -20.77 -16.17
C THR A 55 -7.85 -21.91 -15.26
N ALA A 56 -8.15 -21.84 -13.96
CA ALA A 56 -7.77 -22.86 -12.99
C ALA A 56 -8.32 -24.26 -13.33
N ARG A 57 -9.39 -24.35 -14.14
CA ARG A 57 -9.95 -25.64 -14.60
C ARG A 57 -8.96 -26.44 -15.47
N ASN A 58 -8.01 -25.76 -16.11
CA ASN A 58 -6.99 -26.38 -16.95
C ASN A 58 -5.79 -26.92 -16.17
N ILE A 59 -5.75 -26.76 -14.84
CA ILE A 59 -4.70 -27.35 -14.00
C ILE A 59 -4.74 -28.88 -14.13
N GLN A 60 -3.60 -29.49 -14.45
CA GLN A 60 -3.48 -30.93 -14.69
C GLN A 60 -3.72 -31.76 -13.43
N SER A 61 -3.17 -31.33 -12.29
CA SER A 61 -3.36 -31.99 -11.00
C SER A 61 -4.81 -31.82 -10.52
N SER A 62 -5.54 -32.94 -10.40
CA SER A 62 -6.94 -32.93 -9.96
C SER A 62 -7.10 -32.33 -8.56
N THR A 63 -6.19 -32.64 -7.64
CA THR A 63 -6.21 -32.13 -6.26
C THR A 63 -5.96 -30.62 -6.23
N THR A 64 -4.91 -30.15 -6.91
CA THR A 64 -4.56 -28.71 -6.95
C THR A 64 -5.66 -27.91 -7.65
N ARG A 65 -6.24 -28.45 -8.73
CA ARG A 65 -7.39 -27.84 -9.42
C ARG A 65 -8.56 -27.65 -8.47
N LYS A 66 -8.98 -28.69 -7.74
CA LYS A 66 -10.08 -28.59 -6.76
C LYS A 66 -9.79 -27.55 -5.67
N ASN A 67 -8.57 -27.56 -5.13
CA ASN A 67 -8.18 -26.64 -4.07
C ASN A 67 -8.16 -25.18 -4.56
N VAL A 68 -7.58 -24.90 -5.73
CA VAL A 68 -7.52 -23.55 -6.30
C VAL A 68 -8.92 -23.06 -6.67
N THR A 69 -9.73 -23.88 -7.35
CA THR A 69 -11.09 -23.51 -7.73
C THR A 69 -11.96 -23.25 -6.49
N GLY A 70 -11.91 -24.13 -5.48
CA GLY A 70 -12.67 -23.94 -4.24
C GLY A 70 -12.24 -22.70 -3.46
N ALA A 71 -10.94 -22.42 -3.39
CA ALA A 71 -10.42 -21.20 -2.76
C ALA A 71 -10.87 -19.92 -3.49
N LEU A 72 -10.87 -19.91 -4.83
CA LEU A 72 -11.35 -18.80 -5.64
C LEU A 72 -12.86 -18.58 -5.45
N GLU A 73 -13.67 -19.63 -5.50
CA GLU A 73 -15.11 -19.54 -5.30
C GLU A 73 -15.47 -18.98 -3.93
N ARG A 74 -14.82 -19.47 -2.87
CA ARG A 74 -15.03 -18.95 -1.51
C ARG A 74 -14.63 -17.49 -1.38
N MET A 75 -13.52 -17.10 -1.99
CA MET A 75 -13.06 -15.71 -1.99
C MET A 75 -14.01 -14.80 -2.78
N LEU A 76 -14.55 -15.25 -3.91
CA LEU A 76 -15.57 -14.54 -4.68
C LEU A 76 -16.85 -14.33 -3.87
N SER A 77 -17.32 -15.37 -3.17
CA SER A 77 -18.48 -15.25 -2.27
C SER A 77 -18.23 -14.22 -1.17
N HIS A 78 -17.04 -14.22 -0.57
CA HIS A 78 -16.67 -13.25 0.46
C HIS A 78 -16.60 -11.82 -0.10
N LEU A 79 -16.00 -11.63 -1.28
CA LEU A 79 -15.89 -10.32 -1.93
C LEU A 79 -17.26 -9.71 -2.28
N ARG A 80 -18.24 -10.54 -2.65
CA ARG A 80 -19.61 -10.09 -2.93
C ARG A 80 -20.32 -9.49 -1.72
N THR A 81 -19.87 -9.76 -0.50
CA THR A 81 -20.42 -9.12 0.71
C THR A 81 -20.01 -7.66 0.85
N TYR A 82 -18.94 -7.24 0.18
CA TYR A 82 -18.47 -5.85 0.19
C TYR A 82 -19.13 -5.03 -0.92
N LYS A 83 -19.85 -3.97 -0.54
CA LYS A 83 -20.46 -3.02 -1.49
C LYS A 83 -19.44 -2.05 -2.09
N LYS A 84 -18.40 -1.70 -1.33
CA LYS A 84 -17.35 -0.74 -1.73
C LYS A 84 -16.04 -1.14 -1.07
N THR A 85 -14.94 -0.83 -1.73
CA THR A 85 -13.59 -1.01 -1.19
C THR A 85 -13.43 -0.13 0.07
N PRO A 86 -12.89 -0.69 1.17
CA PRO A 86 -12.59 0.08 2.38
C PRO A 86 -11.59 1.22 2.13
N LYS A 87 -11.42 2.11 3.11
CA LYS A 87 -10.66 3.35 2.96
C LYS A 87 -9.17 3.08 2.68
N ASN A 88 -8.60 2.07 3.32
CA ASN A 88 -7.18 1.73 3.17
C ASN A 88 -6.91 0.62 2.15
N GLY A 89 -7.94 0.20 1.39
CA GLY A 89 -7.89 -0.97 0.54
C GLY A 89 -8.30 -2.24 1.28
N LEU A 90 -8.08 -3.39 0.67
CA LEU A 90 -8.48 -4.70 1.22
C LEU A 90 -7.43 -5.76 0.89
N ALA A 91 -6.97 -6.49 1.91
CA ALA A 91 -6.15 -7.68 1.74
C ALA A 91 -7.02 -8.92 1.98
N LEU A 92 -7.03 -9.85 1.03
CA LEU A 92 -7.74 -11.11 1.11
C LEU A 92 -6.78 -12.28 0.93
N PHE A 93 -7.04 -13.33 1.69
CA PHE A 93 -6.31 -14.57 1.64
C PHE A 93 -7.32 -15.72 1.60
N SER A 94 -7.11 -16.71 0.74
CA SER A 94 -7.97 -17.87 0.63
C SER A 94 -7.16 -19.11 0.33
N GLY A 95 -7.53 -20.24 0.93
CA GLY A 95 -6.88 -21.51 0.68
C GLY A 95 -7.50 -22.65 1.47
N ASN A 96 -7.17 -23.87 1.08
CA ASN A 96 -7.50 -25.07 1.85
C ASN A 96 -6.47 -25.23 2.98
N VAL A 97 -6.94 -25.30 4.23
CA VAL A 97 -6.08 -25.47 5.43
C VAL A 97 -6.26 -26.84 6.06
N ALA A 98 -6.95 -27.77 5.39
CA ALA A 98 -7.12 -29.10 5.93
C ALA A 98 -5.75 -29.79 6.15
N GLU A 99 -5.50 -30.24 7.38
CA GLU A 99 -4.27 -31.00 7.72
C GLU A 99 -4.27 -32.40 7.09
N ARG A 100 -5.48 -32.94 6.80
CA ARG A 100 -5.67 -34.26 6.20
C ARG A 100 -5.94 -34.17 4.72
N GLU A 101 -5.19 -34.96 3.96
CA GLU A 101 -5.33 -35.09 2.53
C GLU A 101 -6.70 -35.71 2.18
N GLY A 102 -7.47 -35.02 1.32
CA GLY A 102 -8.84 -35.41 0.97
C GLY A 102 -9.93 -34.76 1.82
N SER A 103 -9.59 -34.04 2.89
CA SER A 103 -10.52 -33.17 3.60
C SER A 103 -10.48 -31.76 3.00
N GLU A 104 -11.64 -31.11 2.92
CA GLU A 104 -11.77 -29.76 2.37
C GLU A 104 -12.14 -28.81 3.52
N ASP A 105 -11.21 -27.93 3.91
CA ASP A 105 -11.48 -26.83 4.84
C ASP A 105 -10.99 -25.51 4.22
N PHE A 106 -11.84 -24.94 3.37
CA PHE A 106 -11.58 -23.68 2.72
C PHE A 106 -11.86 -22.51 3.67
N GLN A 107 -10.81 -21.78 4.01
CA GLN A 107 -10.90 -20.60 4.86
C GLN A 107 -10.55 -19.35 4.08
N VAL A 108 -11.26 -18.27 4.37
CA VAL A 108 -11.03 -16.93 3.81
C VAL A 108 -10.73 -15.98 4.95
N TRP A 109 -9.65 -15.21 4.81
CA TRP A 109 -9.33 -14.11 5.71
C TRP A 109 -9.35 -12.82 4.93
N SER A 110 -9.91 -11.79 5.55
CA SER A 110 -9.93 -10.44 5.01
C SER A 110 -9.55 -9.46 6.11
N ILE A 111 -8.72 -8.48 5.77
CA ILE A 111 -8.36 -7.40 6.68
C ILE A 111 -8.24 -6.09 5.91
N GLU A 112 -8.76 -5.01 6.49
CA GLU A 112 -8.44 -3.65 6.07
C GLU A 112 -7.08 -3.28 6.70
N PRO A 113 -6.03 -3.04 5.89
CA PRO A 113 -4.72 -2.72 6.44
C PRO A 113 -4.73 -1.33 7.13
N PRO A 114 -3.86 -1.10 8.13
CA PRO A 114 -3.77 0.19 8.83
C PRO A 114 -3.24 1.31 7.94
N GLU A 115 -2.45 0.98 6.91
CA GLU A 115 -1.95 1.93 5.91
C GLU A 115 -2.49 1.56 4.52
N GLU A 116 -2.72 2.57 3.68
CA GLU A 116 -3.28 2.39 2.33
C GLU A 116 -2.43 1.45 1.46
N VAL A 117 -3.10 0.52 0.80
CA VAL A 117 -2.51 -0.32 -0.23
C VAL A 117 -2.63 0.39 -1.59
N ARG A 118 -1.49 0.60 -2.26
CA ARG A 118 -1.44 1.27 -3.58
C ARG A 118 -1.32 0.31 -4.76
N VAL A 119 -0.85 -0.91 -4.51
CA VAL A 119 -0.53 -1.89 -5.55
C VAL A 119 -1.59 -2.97 -5.57
N LYS A 120 -2.11 -3.27 -6.76
CA LYS A 120 -2.97 -4.43 -6.99
C LYS A 120 -2.09 -5.67 -7.17
N ILE A 121 -2.31 -6.69 -6.34
CA ILE A 121 -1.53 -7.93 -6.37
C ILE A 121 -2.50 -9.10 -6.37
N TYR A 122 -2.30 -10.04 -7.28
CA TYR A 122 -2.91 -11.37 -7.28
C TYR A 122 -1.78 -12.39 -7.37
N ARG A 123 -1.70 -13.31 -6.41
CA ARG A 123 -0.66 -14.33 -6.39
C ARG A 123 -1.21 -15.63 -5.81
N CYS A 124 -0.87 -16.74 -6.47
CA CYS A 124 -1.11 -18.10 -5.98
C CYS A 124 0.25 -18.76 -5.72
N ASP A 125 0.47 -19.28 -4.52
CA ASP A 125 1.75 -19.87 -4.12
C ASP A 125 1.52 -20.95 -3.03
N GLN A 126 2.59 -21.61 -2.57
CA GLN A 126 2.55 -22.55 -1.44
C GLN A 126 2.37 -21.85 -0.08
N THR A 127 2.66 -20.55 -0.02
CA THR A 127 2.57 -19.71 1.18
C THR A 127 1.81 -18.43 0.85
N PHE A 128 1.16 -17.82 1.84
CA PHE A 128 0.51 -16.53 1.62
C PHE A 128 1.53 -15.43 1.40
N PHE A 129 1.28 -14.59 0.39
CA PHE A 129 2.10 -13.43 0.09
C PHE A 129 1.78 -12.31 1.08
N MET A 130 2.58 -12.16 2.14
CA MET A 130 2.33 -11.22 3.25
C MET A 130 3.31 -10.05 3.32
N GLU A 131 4.28 -9.97 2.41
CA GLU A 131 5.32 -8.92 2.42
C GLU A 131 4.74 -7.51 2.56
N PRO A 132 3.67 -7.10 1.83
CA PRO A 132 3.11 -5.75 1.98
C PRO A 132 2.57 -5.47 3.38
N LEU A 133 2.02 -6.48 4.07
CA LEU A 133 1.49 -6.34 5.42
C LEU A 133 2.60 -6.34 6.48
N GLN A 134 3.67 -7.10 6.25
CA GLN A 134 4.83 -7.13 7.14
C GLN A 134 5.57 -5.78 7.12
N GLU A 135 5.76 -5.18 5.95
CA GLU A 135 6.34 -3.83 5.82
C GLU A 135 5.54 -2.76 6.59
N GLN A 136 4.22 -2.94 6.77
CA GLN A 136 3.39 -2.02 7.55
C GLN A 136 3.49 -2.23 9.07
N LEU A 137 3.86 -3.44 9.50
CA LEU A 137 4.07 -3.77 10.92
C LEU A 137 5.44 -3.32 11.42
N GLU A 138 6.42 -3.21 10.52
CA GLU A 138 7.75 -2.72 10.86
C GLU A 138 7.72 -1.25 11.31
N VAL A 139 8.53 -0.95 12.32
CA VAL A 139 8.67 0.42 12.84
C VAL A 139 9.49 1.21 11.83
N LYS A 140 8.79 1.97 10.98
CA LYS A 140 9.42 2.87 10.00
C LYS A 140 10.01 4.07 10.75
N VAL A 141 11.31 4.28 10.60
CA VAL A 141 11.95 5.56 10.92
C VAL A 141 11.32 6.63 10.02
N VAL A 142 10.92 7.74 10.62
CA VAL A 142 10.37 8.88 9.88
C VAL A 142 11.52 9.85 9.63
N TYR A 143 11.76 10.19 8.37
CA TYR A 143 12.74 11.22 8.00
C TYR A 143 12.02 12.53 7.67
N GLY A 144 12.61 13.65 8.07
CA GLY A 144 12.23 14.97 7.56
C GLY A 144 13.00 15.25 6.27
N LEU A 145 12.27 15.59 5.21
CA LEU A 145 12.82 16.09 3.96
C LEU A 145 12.60 17.60 3.90
N LEU A 146 13.69 18.34 3.73
CA LEU A 146 13.64 19.77 3.44
C LEU A 146 14.29 20.00 2.09
N VAL A 147 13.49 20.44 1.12
CA VAL A 147 13.98 20.89 -0.19
C VAL A 147 13.86 22.40 -0.21
N MET A 148 14.94 23.10 -0.52
CA MET A 148 14.97 24.55 -0.52
C MET A 148 15.71 25.03 -1.76
N ASP A 149 15.05 25.89 -2.53
CA ASP A 149 15.64 26.67 -3.62
C ASP A 149 15.41 28.16 -3.35
N ARG A 150 15.98 29.02 -4.20
CA ARG A 150 15.70 30.46 -4.18
C ARG A 150 14.26 30.79 -4.54
N ARG A 151 13.53 29.89 -5.19
CA ARG A 151 12.15 30.12 -5.67
C ARG A 151 11.09 29.54 -4.75
N GLU A 152 11.36 28.37 -4.18
CA GLU A 152 10.40 27.61 -3.39
C GLU A 152 11.12 26.79 -2.33
N ALA A 153 10.42 26.43 -1.26
CA ALA A 153 10.86 25.48 -0.27
C ALA A 153 9.73 24.53 0.09
N ASN A 154 10.03 23.25 0.20
CA ASN A 154 9.10 22.20 0.58
C ASN A 154 9.62 21.46 1.82
N LEU A 155 8.77 21.38 2.84
CA LEU A 155 8.98 20.53 4.01
C LEU A 155 8.06 19.31 3.89
N ALA A 156 8.63 18.11 3.88
CA ALA A 156 7.90 16.86 3.81
C ALA A 156 8.39 15.84 4.83
N LEU A 157 7.55 14.87 5.17
CA LEU A 157 7.93 13.70 5.96
C LEU A 157 7.99 12.48 5.05
N LEU A 158 9.10 11.75 5.13
CA LEU A 158 9.26 10.43 4.52
C LEU A 158 8.98 9.37 5.57
N LYS A 159 7.84 8.68 5.43
CA LYS A 159 7.43 7.55 6.28
C LYS A 159 7.49 6.26 5.45
N GLY A 160 8.60 5.54 5.56
CA GLY A 160 8.88 4.38 4.70
C GLY A 160 8.99 4.78 3.23
N LYS A 161 8.08 4.28 2.37
CA LYS A 161 8.01 4.60 0.93
C LYS A 161 7.07 5.79 0.61
N GLN A 162 6.43 6.38 1.62
CA GLN A 162 5.46 7.46 1.42
C GLN A 162 6.09 8.81 1.78
N ILE A 163 5.98 9.79 0.88
CA ILE A 163 6.31 11.19 1.11
C ILE A 163 5.01 11.94 1.40
N ILE A 164 4.96 12.65 2.51
CA ILE A 164 3.83 13.47 2.95
C ILE A 164 4.32 14.93 2.97
N SER A 165 3.92 15.74 2.00
CA SER A 165 4.19 17.19 2.02
C SER A 165 3.46 17.82 3.20
N LEU A 166 4.18 18.58 4.03
CA LEU A 166 3.60 19.32 5.15
C LEU A 166 3.38 20.77 4.78
N ILE A 167 4.41 21.42 4.23
CA ILE A 167 4.42 22.85 3.96
C ILE A 167 5.11 23.09 2.62
N ASP A 168 4.39 23.78 1.74
CA ASP A 168 4.89 24.35 0.50
C ASP A 168 5.01 25.87 0.68
N LEU A 169 6.23 26.40 0.51
CA LEU A 169 6.54 27.83 0.63
C LEU A 169 7.03 28.35 -0.71
N ASP A 170 6.27 29.24 -1.33
CA ASP A 170 6.73 30.02 -2.46
C ASP A 170 7.51 31.26 -2.00
N SER A 171 8.61 31.54 -2.69
CA SER A 171 9.36 32.78 -2.54
C SER A 171 8.99 33.76 -3.66
N MET A 172 9.14 35.05 -3.39
CA MET A 172 9.06 36.11 -4.40
C MET A 172 10.46 36.60 -4.82
N VAL A 173 11.50 35.78 -4.68
CA VAL A 173 12.87 36.19 -5.00
C VAL A 173 13.05 36.30 -6.52
N PRO A 174 13.45 37.47 -7.06
CA PRO A 174 13.66 37.62 -8.49
C PRO A 174 14.81 36.73 -8.99
N GLY A 175 14.65 36.19 -10.21
CA GLY A 175 15.70 35.42 -10.88
C GLY A 175 16.92 36.26 -11.27
N LYS A 176 17.94 35.60 -11.82
CA LYS A 176 19.15 36.28 -12.29
C LYS A 176 18.81 37.31 -13.37
N PHE A 177 19.15 38.57 -13.11
CA PHE A 177 19.00 39.65 -14.07
C PHE A 177 20.18 39.63 -15.07
N LYS A 178 19.90 39.78 -16.37
CA LYS A 178 20.89 39.70 -17.47
C LYS A 178 21.41 41.06 -17.93
N VAL A 179 20.75 42.15 -17.56
CA VAL A 179 21.04 43.51 -18.05
C VAL A 179 22.12 44.19 -17.21
N GLY A 180 23.18 44.66 -17.85
CA GLY A 180 24.28 45.39 -17.22
C GLY A 180 23.98 46.88 -17.07
N GLY A 181 24.76 47.57 -16.22
CA GLY A 181 24.65 49.00 -15.99
C GLY A 181 25.09 49.40 -14.57
N GLN A 182 25.07 50.71 -14.29
CA GLN A 182 25.48 51.28 -12.99
C GLN A 182 24.65 50.74 -11.81
N SER A 183 23.40 50.33 -12.04
CA SER A 183 22.49 49.80 -11.02
C SER A 183 22.60 48.27 -10.82
N ALA A 184 23.39 47.56 -11.62
CA ALA A 184 23.46 46.10 -11.60
C ALA A 184 23.89 45.55 -10.21
N GLY A 185 24.92 46.15 -9.60
CA GLY A 185 25.38 45.76 -8.26
C GLY A 185 24.39 46.08 -7.13
N ARG A 186 23.50 47.06 -7.32
CA ARG A 186 22.41 47.34 -6.35
C ARG A 186 21.34 46.25 -6.42
N ILE A 187 20.92 45.88 -7.63
CA ILE A 187 19.88 44.86 -7.85
C ILE A 187 20.35 43.50 -7.34
N ALA A 188 21.61 43.12 -7.58
CA ALA A 188 22.18 41.87 -7.07
C ALA A 188 22.10 41.78 -5.54
N ARG A 189 22.43 42.84 -4.81
CA ARG A 189 22.32 42.89 -3.34
C ARG A 189 20.89 42.76 -2.84
N VAL A 190 19.92 43.36 -3.54
CA VAL A 190 18.49 43.22 -3.19
C VAL A 190 18.04 41.78 -3.36
N ILE A 191 18.42 41.12 -4.46
CA ILE A 191 18.10 39.71 -4.71
C ILE A 191 18.71 38.80 -3.64
N GLU A 192 19.97 39.03 -3.26
CA GLU A 192 20.62 38.26 -2.18
C GLU A 192 19.98 38.51 -0.80
N GLY A 193 19.59 39.75 -0.50
CA GLY A 193 18.85 40.08 0.72
C GLY A 193 17.54 39.34 0.80
N MET A 194 16.74 39.39 -0.27
CA MET A 194 15.46 38.67 -0.35
C MET A 194 15.63 37.15 -0.25
N ALA A 195 16.69 36.58 -0.83
CA ALA A 195 17.01 35.16 -0.70
C ALA A 195 17.36 34.78 0.75
N ASN A 196 18.18 35.58 1.43
CA ASN A 196 18.53 35.34 2.83
C ASN A 196 17.33 35.45 3.77
N ASP A 197 16.42 36.40 3.52
CA ASP A 197 15.20 36.53 4.31
C ASP A 197 14.26 35.34 4.09
N PHE A 198 14.20 34.81 2.87
CA PHE A 198 13.47 33.57 2.59
C PHE A 198 14.08 32.37 3.31
N TYR A 199 15.41 32.22 3.31
CA TYR A 199 16.08 31.12 4.01
C TYR A 199 15.94 31.17 5.53
N LYS A 200 15.76 32.36 6.13
CA LYS A 200 15.46 32.49 7.56
C LYS A 200 14.03 32.16 7.93
N LYS A 201 13.11 32.27 6.96
CA LYS A 201 11.67 32.02 7.16
C LYS A 201 11.36 30.53 7.16
N VAL A 202 12.09 29.76 6.36
CA VAL A 202 12.02 28.29 6.27
C VAL A 202 12.70 27.67 7.49
#